data_AF-A0A3S1ANB3-F1
#
_entry.id   AF-A0A3S1ANB3-F1
#
_cell.length_a   1.000
_cell.length_b   1.000
_cell.length_c   1.000
_cell.angle_alpha   90.00
_cell.angle_beta   90.00
_cell.angle_gamma   90.00
#
_symmetry.space_group_name_H-M   'P 1'
#
loop_
_entity.id
_entity.type
_entity.pdbx_description
1 polymer ?
#
loop_
_entity_poly.entity_id
_entity_poly.type
_entity_poly.pdbx_seq_one_letter_code
_entity_poly.pdbx_strand_id
1 'polypeptide(L)' 'MLKLRQYLCRHYFKIIANHRSVSENLWQCKKCGVYCIQHWGIGVSYLHKTPHIDGWIYKNQSEGGK' A
#
# COMPACT_ATOMS: atom_id res chain seq x y z
N MET A 1 12.68 3.71 -6.11
CA MET A 1 12.50 3.67 -7.57
C MET A 1 11.92 2.32 -8.00
N LEU A 2 10.90 2.32 -8.86
CA LEU A 2 10.25 1.09 -9.34
C LEU A 2 11.03 0.47 -10.51
N LYS A 3 11.00 -0.85 -10.63
CA LYS A 3 11.57 -1.60 -11.76
C LYS A 3 10.62 -1.55 -12.96
N LEU A 4 11.13 -1.71 -14.18
CA LEU A 4 10.32 -1.71 -15.42
C LEU A 4 9.12 -2.66 -15.35
N ARG A 5 9.31 -3.87 -14.79
CA ARG A 5 8.25 -4.87 -14.59
C ARG A 5 7.11 -4.38 -13.69
N GLN A 6 7.40 -3.46 -12.76
CA GLN A 6 6.41 -2.89 -11.84
C GLN A 6 5.57 -1.83 -12.54
N TYR A 7 6.14 -1.03 -13.45
CA TYR A 7 5.39 -0.07 -14.27
C TYR A 7 4.45 -0.75 -15.27
N LEU A 8 4.84 -1.91 -15.81
CA LEU A 8 4.01 -2.69 -16.71
C LEU A 8 2.99 -3.59 -15.99
N CYS A 9 2.97 -3.56 -14.66
CA CYS A 9 2.05 -4.39 -13.88
C CYS A 9 0.63 -3.84 -13.96
N ARG A 10 -0.33 -4.71 -14.29
CA ARG A 10 -1.76 -4.46 -14.04
C ARG A 10 -2.03 -4.62 -12.53
N HIS A 11 -1.70 -3.57 -11.79
CA HIS A 11 -1.75 -3.54 -10.34
C HIS A 11 -3.11 -4.01 -9.81
N TYR A 12 -3.07 -4.88 -8.80
CA TYR A 12 -4.24 -5.31 -8.06
C TYR A 12 -4.03 -4.98 -6.58
N PHE A 13 -4.43 -3.76 -6.24
CA PHE A 13 -4.21 -3.18 -4.93
C PHE A 13 -5.26 -3.68 -3.92
N LYS A 14 -4.80 -4.08 -2.74
CA LYS A 14 -5.66 -4.30 -1.56
C LYS A 14 -5.17 -3.43 -0.41
N ILE A 15 -6.10 -2.89 0.37
CA ILE A 15 -5.78 -2.15 1.59
C ILE A 15 -5.14 -3.12 2.58
N ILE A 16 -4.00 -2.73 3.14
CA ILE A 16 -3.28 -3.50 4.16
C ILE A 16 -3.16 -2.74 5.48
N ALA A 17 -3.15 -1.40 5.45
CA ALA A 17 -3.08 -0.57 6.64
C ALA A 17 -3.77 0.77 6.43
N ASN A 18 -4.15 1.41 7.53
CA ASN A 18 -4.59 2.80 7.55
C ASN A 18 -3.58 3.62 8.37
N HIS A 19 -3.36 4.87 8.03
CA HIS A 19 -2.45 5.73 8.80
C HIS A 19 -3.13 6.24 10.08
N ARG A 20 -2.37 6.32 11.18
CA ARG A 20 -2.90 6.67 12.51
C ARG A 20 -3.32 8.14 12.65
N SER A 21 -2.61 9.05 11.99
CA SER A 21 -2.72 10.50 12.19
C SER A 21 -3.23 11.25 10.97
N VAL A 22 -3.25 10.59 9.82
CA VAL A 22 -3.51 11.23 8.53
C VAL A 22 -4.56 10.40 7.82
N SER A 23 -5.41 11.05 7.02
CA SER A 23 -6.40 10.39 6.17
C SER A 23 -5.73 9.70 4.98
N GLU A 24 -4.91 8.70 5.27
CA GLU A 24 -4.15 7.89 4.32
C GLU A 24 -4.45 6.40 4.48
N ASN A 25 -4.57 5.70 3.36
CA ASN A 25 -4.59 4.24 3.32
C ASN A 25 -3.35 3.72 2.61
N LEU A 26 -2.77 2.66 3.17
CA LEU A 26 -1.71 1.88 2.55
C LEU A 26 -2.32 0.71 1.82
N TRP A 27 -2.05 0.67 0.53
CA TRP A 27 -2.43 -0.40 -0.36
C TRP A 27 -1.20 -1.17 -0.80
N GLN A 28 -1.34 -2.48 -1.02
CA GLN A 28 -0.28 -3.31 -1.57
C GLN A 28 -0.79 -4.08 -2.79
N CYS A 29 -0.01 -4.07 -3.86
CA CYS A 29 -0.28 -4.87 -5.03
C CYS A 29 0.11 -6.33 -4.77
N LYS A 30 -0.86 -7.25 -4.86
CA LYS A 30 -0.60 -8.68 -4.67
C LYS A 30 0.33 -9.32 -5.71
N LYS A 31 0.46 -8.70 -6.90
CA LYS A 31 1.23 -9.26 -8.04
C LYS A 31 2.70 -8.85 -8.01
N CYS A 32 2.98 -7.57 -7.78
CA CYS A 32 4.32 -7.01 -7.90
C CYS A 32 4.88 -6.44 -6.59
N GLY A 33 4.12 -6.52 -5.49
CA GLY A 33 4.53 -6.08 -4.16
C GLY A 33 4.67 -4.56 -4.00
N VAL A 34 4.33 -3.77 -5.02
CA VAL A 34 4.37 -2.30 -4.95
C VAL A 34 3.31 -1.80 -3.98
N TYR A 35 3.69 -0.82 -3.17
CA TYR A 35 2.78 -0.14 -2.27
C TYR A 35 2.23 1.11 -2.95
N CYS A 36 0.97 1.41 -2.69
CA CYS A 36 0.32 2.64 -3.08
C CYS A 36 -0.18 3.31 -1.81
N ILE A 37 0.27 4.53 -1.57
CA ILE A 37 -0.22 5.35 -0.46
C ILE A 37 -1.25 6.29 -1.05
N GLN A 38 -2.49 6.17 -0.59
CA GLN A 38 -3.60 6.98 -1.04
C GLN A 38 -4.01 7.95 0.05
N HIS A 39 -4.00 9.24 -0.28
CA HIS A 39 -4.32 10.34 0.61
C HIS A 39 -5.72 10.85 0.29
N TRP A 40 -6.71 10.51 1.12
CA TRP A 40 -8.13 10.80 0.85
C TRP A 40 -8.48 12.26 1.07
N GLY A 41 -7.78 12.94 1.99
CA GLY A 41 -8.03 14.36 2.27
C GLY A 41 -7.66 15.30 1.12
N ILE A 42 -6.75 14.89 0.22
CA ILE A 42 -6.24 15.72 -0.89
C ILE A 42 -6.40 15.03 -2.26
N GLY A 43 -6.98 13.83 -2.31
CA GLY A 43 -7.26 13.10 -3.55
C GLY A 43 -6.03 12.64 -4.33
N VAL A 44 -4.85 12.58 -3.70
CA VAL A 44 -3.60 12.14 -4.36
C VAL A 44 -3.23 10.72 -3.94
N SER A 45 -2.54 10.02 -4.84
CA SER A 45 -1.94 8.73 -4.53
C SER A 45 -0.56 8.62 -5.16
N TYR A 46 0.37 7.96 -4.46
CA TYR A 46 1.71 7.74 -4.97
C TYR A 46 2.18 6.31 -4.76
N LEU A 47 2.98 5.81 -5.71
CA LEU A 47 3.51 4.46 -5.70
C LEU A 47 4.92 4.43 -5.11
N HIS A 48 5.16 3.49 -4.21
CA HIS A 48 6.48 3.29 -3.61
C HIS A 48 6.81 1.81 -3.42
N LYS A 49 8.10 1.47 -3.45
CA LYS A 49 8.56 0.08 -3.24
C LYS A 49 8.56 -0.31 -1.75
N THR A 50 8.83 0.66 -0.89
CA THR A 50 8.98 0.49 0.56
C THR A 50 8.28 1.66 1.25
N PRO A 51 7.09 1.48 1.84
CA PRO A 51 6.45 2.55 2.58
C PRO A 51 7.27 2.84 3.84
N HIS A 52 7.23 4.09 4.30
CA HIS A 52 7.76 4.40 5.62
C HIS A 52 6.96 3.62 6.66
N ILE A 53 7.60 2.86 7.55
CA ILE A 53 6.90 1.87 8.40
C ILE A 53 6.15 2.56 9.56
N ASP A 54 6.60 3.74 9.97
CA ASP A 54 6.03 4.44 11.11
C ASP A 54 4.64 5.00 10.81
N GLY A 55 3.74 4.91 11.79
CA GLY A 55 2.38 5.48 11.71
C GLY A 55 1.31 4.60 11.05
N TRP A 56 1.63 3.42 10.53
CA TRP A 56 0.65 2.51 9.92
C TRP A 56 0.01 1.56 10.93
N ILE A 57 -1.32 1.53 10.92
CA ILE A 57 -2.14 0.54 11.65
C ILE A 57 -2.49 -0.56 10.65
N TYR A 58 -1.70 -1.63 10.66
CA TYR A 58 -1.93 -2.80 9.82
C TYR A 58 -3.21 -3.50 10.23
N LYS A 59 -4.09 -3.75 9.27
CA LYS A 59 -5.27 -4.58 9.52
C LYS A 59 -4.76 -6.01 9.68
N ASN A 60 -4.79 -6.52 10.91
CA ASN A 60 -4.42 -7.90 11.22
C ASN A 60 -5.05 -8.85 10.19
N GLN A 61 -4.22 -9.56 9.43
CA GLN A 61 -4.63 -10.81 8.82
C GLN A 61 -4.78 -11.85 9.94
N SER A 62 -5.83 -11.74 10.75
CA SER A 62 -6.34 -12.93 11.43
C SER A 62 -7.04 -13.77 10.36
N GLU A 63 -6.30 -14.75 9.82
CA GLU A 63 -6.74 -16.07 9.32
C GLU A 63 -5.89 -16.56 8.14
N GLY A 64 -5.11 -17.62 8.38
CA GLY A 64 -4.67 -18.54 7.32
C GLY A 64 -3.16 -18.69 7.14
N GLY A 65 -2.52 -19.45 8.02
CA GLY A 65 -1.18 -19.99 7.80
C GLY A 65 -0.73 -20.85 8.97
N LYS A 66 -1.16 -22.12 8.94
CA LYS A 66 -0.67 -23.20 9.82
C LYS A 66 0.85 -23.32 9.76
#